data_AF-A0AAV5ITD2-F1
#
_entry.id   AF-A0AAV5ITD2-F1
#
_cell.length_a   1.000
_cell.length_b   1.000
_cell.length_c   1.000
_cell.angle_alpha   90.00
_cell.angle_beta   90.00
_cell.angle_gamma   90.00
#
_symmetry.space_group_name_H-M   'P 1'
#
loop_
_entity.id
_entity.type
_entity.pdbx_description
1 polymer ?
#
loop_
_entity_poly.entity_id
_entity_poly.type
_entity_poly.pdbx_seq_one_letter_code
_entity_poly.pdbx_strand_id
1 'polypeptide(L)' 'MKDLIGEAICSICQESFSTTITALTEPIDIYSEWIDECERVNNLEDDGA' A
#
# COMPACT_ATOMS: atom_id res chain seq x y z
N MET A 1 2.67 -10.28 -20.67
CA MET A 1 2.62 -8.94 -20.05
C MET A 1 3.14 -9.15 -18.64
N LYS A 2 4.12 -8.38 -18.16
CA LYS A 2 4.53 -8.48 -16.75
C LYS A 2 3.54 -7.63 -15.97
N ASP A 3 2.81 -8.25 -15.06
CA ASP A 3 1.96 -7.51 -14.15
C ASP A 3 2.88 -6.71 -13.23
N LEU A 4 2.80 -5.38 -13.33
CA LEU A 4 3.59 -4.45 -12.55
C LEU A 4 2.93 -4.28 -11.18
N ILE A 5 2.88 -5.36 -10.40
CA ILE A 5 2.27 -5.40 -9.08
C ILE A 5 3.35 -5.65 -8.03
N GLY A 6 3.33 -4.81 -7.00
CA GLY A 6 4.09 -4.99 -5.77
C GLY A 6 3.16 -5.36 -4.63
N GLU A 7 3.62 -6.24 -3.74
CA GLU A 7 2.81 -6.76 -2.62
C GLU A 7 3.58 -6.65 -1.30
N ALA A 8 2.91 -6.18 -0.26
CA ALA A 8 3.37 -6.20 1.12
C ALA A 8 2.46 -7.13 1.94
N ILE A 9 3.07 -7.95 2.81
CA ILE A 9 2.35 -8.95 3.63
C ILE A 9 2.81 -8.81 5.09
N CYS A 10 1.88 -8.73 6.02
CA CYS A 10 2.19 -8.79 7.45
C CYS A 10 2.41 -10.24 7.88
N SER A 11 3.61 -10.56 8.38
CA SER A 11 3.94 -11.92 8.83
C SER A 11 3.17 -12.38 10.08
N ILE A 12 2.49 -11.47 10.78
CA ILE A 12 1.75 -11.76 12.02
C ILE A 12 0.28 -12.07 11.71
N CYS A 13 -0.43 -11.13 11.10
CA CYS A 13 -1.86 -11.27 10.82
C CYS A 13 -2.18 -11.76 9.41
N GLN A 14 -1.18 -11.87 8.53
CA GLN A 14 -1.32 -12.30 7.12
C GLN A 14 -2.15 -11.34 6.24
N GLU A 15 -2.37 -10.11 6.69
CA GLU A 15 -2.96 -9.05 5.85
C GLU A 15 -2.01 -8.68 4.70
N SER A 16 -2.59 -8.40 3.53
CA SER A 16 -1.83 -8.11 2.31
C SER A 16 -2.30 -6.82 1.65
N PHE A 17 -1.36 -6.02 1.16
CA PHE A 17 -1.62 -4.85 0.33
C PHE A 17 -0.91 -5.02 -1.01
N SER A 18 -1.61 -4.71 -2.11
CA SER A 18 -1.07 -4.76 -3.46
C SER A 18 -1.27 -3.43 -4.17
N THR A 19 -0.23 -2.94 -4.83
CA THR A 19 -0.29 -1.71 -5.63
C THR A 19 0.45 -1.84 -6.95
N THR A 20 0.19 -0.91 -7.87
CA THR A 20 0.88 -0.84 -9.15
C THR A 20 2.27 -0.25 -8.97
N ILE A 21 3.29 -0.87 -9.56
CA ILE A 21 4.70 -0.44 -9.44
C ILE A 21 5.28 0.05 -10.75
N THR A 22 6.41 0.75 -10.66
CA THR A 22 7.24 1.14 -11.80
C THR A 22 8.65 0.56 -11.66
N ALA A 23 9.51 0.81 -12.65
CA ALA A 23 10.91 0.40 -12.58
C ALA A 23 11.74 1.09 -11.47
N LEU A 24 11.21 2.17 -10.88
CA LEU A 24 11.85 2.92 -9.81
C LEU A 24 11.24 2.65 -8.43
N THR A 25 10.17 1.85 -8.36
CA THR A 25 9.49 1.58 -7.09
C THR A 25 10.31 0.61 -6.25
N GLU A 26 10.58 1.00 -5.01
CA GLU A 26 11.29 0.22 -4.01
C GLU A 26 10.32 -0.34 -2.96
N PRO A 27 10.69 -1.39 -2.19
CA PRO A 27 9.80 -1.97 -1.18
C PRO A 27 9.29 -0.98 -0.12
N ILE A 28 10.09 0.06 0.19
CA ILE A 28 9.70 1.10 1.14
C ILE A 28 8.54 1.95 0.62
N ASP A 29 8.46 2.18 -0.68
CA ASP A 29 7.36 2.94 -1.29
C ASP A 29 6.03 2.20 -1.11
N ILE A 30 6.02 0.89 -1.37
CA ILE A 30 4.84 0.03 -1.22
C ILE A 30 4.38 -0.01 0.25
N TYR A 31 5.33 -0.12 1.19
CA TYR A 31 4.99 -0.12 2.61
C TYR A 31 4.43 1.23 3.06
N SER A 32 5.01 2.34 2.60
CA SER A 32 4.52 3.69 2.94
C SER A 32 3.11 3.91 2.41
N GLU A 33 2.85 3.52 1.15
CA GLU A 33 1.52 3.62 0.54
C GLU A 33 0.47 2.76 1.29
N TRP A 34 0.87 1.59 1.83
CA TRP A 34 -0.02 0.79 2.67
C TRP A 34 -0.40 1.52 3.97
N ILE A 35 0.52 2.26 4.59
CA ILE A 35 0.22 3.07 5.77
C ILE A 35 -0.77 4.18 5.43
N ASP A 36 -0.51 4.95 4.37
CA ASP A 36 -1.40 6.02 3.91
C ASP A 36 -2.81 5.50 3.58
N GLU A 37 -2.90 4.33 2.94
CA GLU A 37 -4.18 3.68 2.62
C GLU A 37 -4.91 3.20 3.88
N CYS A 38 -4.18 2.67 4.87
CA CYS A 38 -4.75 2.33 6.17
C CYS A 38 -5.29 3.58 6.87
N GLU A 39 -4.57 4.70 6.83
CA GLU A 39 -5.03 5.96 7.40
C GLU A 39 -6.30 6.46 6.71
N ARG A 40 -6.34 6.44 5.37
CA ARG A 40 -7.50 6.84 4.56
C ARG A 40 -8.74 6.00 4.86
N VAL A 41 -8.60 4.68 4.95
CA VAL A 41 -9.72 3.76 5.24
C VAL A 41 -10.21 3.90 6.67
N ASN A 42 -9.31 4.15 7.63
CA ASN A 42 -9.65 4.21 9.04
C ASN A 42 -10.10 5.60 9.52
N ASN A 43 -9.73 6.67 8.82
CA ASN A 43 -10.03 8.06 9.20
C ASN A 43 -10.91 8.78 8.17
N LEU A 44 -12.08 8.20 7.84
CA LEU A 44 -13.05 8.70 6.83
C LEU A 44 -13.57 10.15 7.03
N GLU A 45 -13.09 10.91 8.03
CA GLU A 45 -13.56 12.26 8.37
C GLU A 45 -12.60 13.40 7.96
N ASP A 46 -11.43 13.14 7.35
CA ASP A 46 -10.43 14.18 7.04
C ASP A 46 -10.25 14.49 5.52
N ASP A 47 -11.01 13.84 4.64
CA ASP A 47 -10.95 14.06 3.18
C ASP A 47 -11.66 15.37 2.71
N GLY A 48 -11.64 16.45 3.52
CA GLY A 48 -12.29 17.70 3.13
C GLY A 48 -12.38 18.87 4.13
N ALA A 49 -11.38 19.08 4.99
CA ALA A 49 -11.27 20.33 5.78
C ALA A 49 -10.34 21.37 5.11
#